data_AF-A0A963LU41-F1
#
_entry.id   AF-A0A963LU41-F1
#
_cell.length_a   1.000
_cell.length_b   1.000
_cell.length_c   1.000
_cell.angle_alpha   90.00
_cell.angle_beta   90.00
_cell.angle_gamma   90.00
#
_symmetry.space_group_name_H-M   'P 1'
#
loop_
_entity.id
_entity.type
_entity.pdbx_description
1 polymer ?
#
loop_
_entity_poly.entity_id
_entity_poly.type
_entity_poly.pdbx_seq_one_letter_code
_entity_poly.pdbx_strand_id
1 'polypeptide(L)'
;MSDTDTAAPMRLRAEPPRVTRLSRKVLAGAGAVALLGIGGALIYALQTRDAGPGGGELYSTENRPTADGLAGLPRDYTGPVLGPALPGDLGRPILEAQNRGQPVAPPTITAPAVDPDEQRRLAEEEAARLSGVFFQSGPRAGATPGTTMPGLAGLDLGGQAPAQDRHTAFLNGPVDRQTVAPDRVAPPASPYILQAGA
;
A
#
# COMPACT_ATOMS: atom_id res chain seq x y z
N MET A 1 -78.66 5.11 25.09
CA MET A 1 -78.04 6.22 24.35
C MET A 1 -76.96 6.79 25.26
N SER A 2 -75.71 6.77 24.77
CA SER A 2 -74.52 7.52 25.22
C SER A 2 -73.30 6.60 25.23
N ASP A 3 -72.80 6.36 24.01
CA ASP A 3 -71.47 5.84 23.75
C ASP A 3 -70.44 6.89 24.20
N THR A 4 -69.55 6.52 25.12
CA THR A 4 -68.31 7.26 25.36
C THR A 4 -67.16 6.48 24.74
N ASP A 5 -67.12 6.51 23.41
CA ASP A 5 -65.95 6.11 22.65
C ASP A 5 -64.84 7.13 22.96
N THR A 6 -63.89 6.72 23.80
CA THR A 6 -62.75 7.55 24.20
C THR A 6 -61.83 7.64 22.99
N ALA A 7 -62.05 8.67 22.18
CA ALA A 7 -61.25 8.97 21.01
C ALA A 7 -59.75 8.94 21.34
N ALA A 8 -59.05 7.99 20.70
CA ALA A 8 -57.60 7.93 20.75
C ALA A 8 -57.00 9.25 20.24
N PRO A 9 -56.06 9.88 20.98
CA PRO A 9 -55.52 11.17 20.61
C PRO A 9 -54.78 11.10 19.27
N MET A 10 -55.24 11.89 18.30
CA MET A 10 -54.67 12.07 16.96
C MET A 10 -53.15 12.39 17.05
N ARG A 11 -52.30 11.41 16.75
CA ARG A 11 -50.82 11.55 16.79
C ARG A 11 -50.29 12.12 15.47
N LEU A 12 -49.98 13.42 15.46
CA LEU A 12 -49.36 14.14 14.33
C LEU A 12 -47.81 14.19 14.37
N ARG A 13 -47.16 13.40 15.23
CA ARG A 13 -45.70 13.21 15.23
C ARG A 13 -45.38 11.76 14.95
N ALA A 14 -44.45 11.54 14.01
CA ALA A 14 -43.81 10.24 13.83
C ALA A 14 -43.19 9.78 15.16
N GLU A 15 -43.39 8.51 15.52
CA GLU A 15 -42.75 7.90 16.68
C GLU A 15 -41.23 8.06 16.51
N PRO A 16 -40.52 8.72 17.45
CA PRO A 16 -39.09 8.94 17.31
C PRO A 16 -38.35 7.60 17.20
N PRO A 17 -37.33 7.49 16.32
CA PRO A 17 -36.64 6.23 16.09
C PRO A 17 -36.00 5.73 17.39
N ARG A 18 -36.31 4.49 17.75
CA ARG A 18 -35.81 3.86 18.98
C ARG A 18 -34.29 3.67 18.85
N VAL A 19 -33.53 4.45 19.61
CA VAL A 19 -32.07 4.32 19.68
C VAL A 19 -31.70 3.16 20.62
N THR A 20 -31.27 2.04 20.03
CA THR A 20 -30.76 0.90 20.80
C THR A 20 -29.43 1.29 21.43
N ARG A 21 -29.43 1.57 22.73
CA ARG A 21 -28.19 1.88 23.47
C ARG A 21 -27.45 0.59 23.76
N LEU A 22 -26.49 0.23 22.91
CA LEU A 22 -25.61 -0.90 23.18
C LEU A 22 -24.52 -0.48 24.17
N SER A 23 -24.38 -1.24 25.25
CA SER A 23 -23.29 -1.03 26.21
C SER A 23 -21.95 -1.31 25.55
N ARG A 24 -20.95 -0.45 25.78
CA ARG A 24 -19.56 -0.66 25.29
C ARG A 24 -19.02 -2.04 25.70
N LYS A 25 -19.46 -2.57 26.84
CA LYS A 25 -19.09 -3.91 27.33
C LYS A 25 -19.65 -5.03 26.45
N VAL A 26 -20.87 -4.86 25.93
CA VAL A 26 -21.49 -5.84 25.01
C VAL A 26 -20.77 -5.83 23.68
N LEU A 27 -20.44 -4.63 23.16
CA LEU A 27 -19.66 -4.53 21.92
C LEU A 27 -18.26 -5.16 22.07
N ALA A 28 -17.58 -4.88 23.18
CA ALA A 28 -16.28 -5.48 23.48
C ALA A 28 -16.38 -7.02 23.65
N GLY A 29 -17.41 -7.51 24.36
CA GLY A 29 -17.62 -8.94 24.57
C GLY A 29 -17.94 -9.68 23.27
N ALA A 30 -18.86 -9.16 22.46
CA ALA A 30 -19.21 -9.76 21.17
C ALA A 30 -18.01 -9.78 20.21
N GLY A 31 -17.23 -8.69 20.16
CA GLY A 31 -16.01 -8.63 19.38
C GLY A 31 -14.95 -9.63 19.84
N ALA A 32 -14.74 -9.78 21.16
CA ALA A 32 -13.79 -10.74 21.71
C ALA A 32 -14.17 -12.19 21.38
N VAL A 33 -15.46 -12.54 21.49
CA VAL A 33 -15.97 -13.87 21.12
C VAL A 33 -15.81 -14.13 19.63
N ALA A 34 -16.12 -13.15 18.78
CA ALA A 34 -15.94 -13.26 17.33
C ALA A 34 -14.46 -13.47 16.95
N LEU A 35 -13.55 -12.69 17.55
CA LEU A 35 -12.10 -12.81 17.30
C LEU A 35 -11.56 -14.16 17.77
N LEU A 36 -11.99 -14.65 18.94
CA LEU A 36 -11.60 -15.99 19.41
C LEU A 36 -12.13 -17.09 18.50
N GLY A 37 -13.37 -16.97 18.02
CA GLY A 37 -13.95 -17.92 17.08
C GLY A 37 -13.19 -17.97 15.75
N ILE A 38 -12.93 -16.80 15.15
CA ILE A 38 -12.17 -16.70 13.90
C ILE A 38 -10.73 -17.16 14.11
N GLY A 39 -10.08 -16.72 15.19
CA GLY A 39 -8.70 -17.11 15.52
C GLY A 39 -8.57 -18.62 15.75
N GLY A 40 -9.49 -19.21 16.51
CA GLY A 40 -9.55 -20.66 16.72
C GLY A 40 -9.80 -21.43 15.42
N ALA A 41 -10.75 -20.96 14.59
CA ALA A 41 -11.01 -21.55 13.29
C ALA A 41 -9.80 -21.44 12.34
N LEU A 42 -9.09 -20.31 12.36
CA LEU A 42 -7.89 -20.10 11.54
C LEU A 42 -6.74 -21.00 12.00
N ILE A 43 -6.49 -21.09 13.31
CA ILE A 43 -5.51 -22.03 13.87
C ILE A 43 -5.87 -23.45 13.47
N TYR A 44 -7.14 -23.83 13.60
CA TYR A 44 -7.62 -25.17 13.23
C TYR A 44 -7.49 -25.46 11.73
N ALA A 45 -7.74 -24.48 10.87
CA ALA A 45 -7.63 -24.62 9.42
C ALA A 45 -6.17 -24.66 8.94
N LEU A 46 -5.28 -23.91 9.59
CA LEU A 46 -3.85 -23.83 9.27
C LEU A 46 -3.03 -24.94 9.90
N GLN A 47 -3.53 -25.55 10.97
CA GLN A 47 -2.94 -26.76 11.52
C GLN A 47 -3.12 -27.84 10.48
N THR A 48 -2.07 -28.03 9.68
CA THR A 48 -2.01 -28.97 8.55
C THR A 48 -2.72 -30.25 8.95
N ARG A 49 -3.94 -30.42 8.44
CA ARG A 49 -4.53 -31.75 8.41
C ARG A 49 -3.67 -32.45 7.40
N ASP A 50 -2.75 -33.28 7.88
CA ASP A 50 -2.08 -34.28 7.05
C ASP A 50 -3.15 -34.82 6.11
N ALA A 51 -3.00 -34.48 4.82
CA ALA A 51 -4.03 -34.69 3.84
C ALA A 51 -4.41 -36.17 3.92
N GLY A 52 -5.63 -36.42 4.38
CA GLY A 52 -6.17 -37.77 4.46
C GLY A 52 -6.01 -38.46 3.10
N PRO A 53 -5.88 -39.79 3.08
CA PRO A 53 -5.56 -40.49 1.84
C PRO A 53 -6.65 -40.25 0.80
N GLY A 54 -6.25 -39.63 -0.32
CA GLY A 54 -6.74 -39.96 -1.65
C GLY A 54 -8.15 -39.51 -2.02
N GLY A 55 -8.25 -38.30 -2.60
CA GLY A 55 -9.12 -38.09 -3.77
C GLY A 55 -8.27 -38.37 -5.01
N GLY A 56 -8.72 -39.28 -5.88
CA GLY A 56 -7.95 -39.86 -6.99
C GLY A 56 -7.61 -38.88 -8.13
N GLU A 57 -6.84 -37.84 -7.84
CA GLU A 57 -6.21 -37.01 -8.84
C GLU A 57 -4.86 -37.63 -9.21
N LEU A 58 -4.82 -38.28 -10.38
CA LEU A 58 -3.65 -39.00 -10.90
C LEU A 58 -2.44 -38.09 -11.19
N TYR A 59 -2.62 -36.77 -11.10
CA TYR A 59 -1.56 -35.80 -11.19
C TYR A 59 -1.71 -34.76 -10.08
N SER A 60 -1.02 -34.99 -8.96
CA SER A 60 -0.88 -34.01 -7.89
C SER A 60 0.06 -32.88 -8.34
N THR A 61 -0.47 -31.68 -8.60
CA THR A 61 0.34 -30.48 -8.94
C THR A 61 0.71 -29.64 -7.72
N GLU A 62 0.03 -29.84 -6.59
CA GLU A 62 0.09 -28.93 -5.44
C GLU A 62 1.13 -29.31 -4.38
N ASN A 63 1.78 -30.47 -4.51
CA ASN A 63 2.85 -30.89 -3.62
C ASN A 63 4.13 -31.08 -4.41
N ARG A 64 4.99 -30.05 -4.42
CA ARG A 64 6.37 -30.20 -4.88
C ARG A 64 7.20 -30.57 -3.65
N PRO A 65 7.45 -31.86 -3.36
CA PRO A 65 8.40 -32.21 -2.32
C PRO A 65 9.71 -31.49 -2.61
N THR A 66 10.20 -30.73 -1.63
CA THR A 66 11.55 -30.17 -1.68
C THR A 66 12.49 -31.30 -2.06
N ALA A 67 13.15 -31.18 -3.21
CA ALA A 67 13.98 -32.26 -3.73
C ALA A 67 15.07 -32.58 -2.70
N ASP A 68 15.21 -33.85 -2.30
CA ASP A 68 16.22 -34.30 -1.33
C ASP A 68 17.65 -33.87 -1.70
N GLY A 69 17.89 -33.57 -2.98
CA GLY A 69 19.16 -33.01 -3.46
C GLY A 69 19.50 -31.62 -2.95
N LEU A 70 18.53 -30.81 -2.50
CA LEU A 70 18.78 -29.46 -1.94
C LEU A 70 19.51 -29.52 -0.60
N ALA A 71 19.33 -30.59 0.18
CA ALA A 71 20.05 -30.78 1.44
C ALA A 71 21.53 -31.19 1.24
N GLY A 72 21.86 -31.70 0.04
CA GLY A 72 23.21 -32.12 -0.32
C GLY A 72 24.05 -31.04 -1.02
N LEU A 73 23.50 -29.84 -1.24
CA LEU A 73 24.26 -28.76 -1.85
C LEU A 73 25.37 -28.27 -0.91
N PRO A 74 26.54 -27.90 -1.44
CA PRO A 74 27.56 -27.21 -0.67
C PRO A 74 26.95 -25.95 -0.04
N ARG A 75 27.17 -25.75 1.26
CA ARG A 75 26.68 -24.57 1.99
C ARG A 75 27.25 -23.28 1.40
N ASP A 76 28.43 -23.36 0.83
CA ASP A 76 29.13 -22.26 0.21
C ASP A 76 29.68 -22.69 -1.15
N TYR A 77 29.37 -21.92 -2.19
CA TYR A 77 29.98 -22.02 -3.52
C TYR A 77 31.30 -21.28 -3.60
N THR A 78 32.03 -21.24 -2.48
CA THR A 78 33.43 -20.84 -2.40
C THR A 78 34.27 -21.94 -3.03
N GLY A 79 34.01 -22.20 -4.32
CA GLY A 79 34.82 -23.08 -5.15
C GLY A 79 36.26 -22.60 -5.17
N PRO A 80 37.16 -23.39 -5.77
CA PRO A 80 38.57 -23.00 -5.87
C PRO A 80 38.66 -21.61 -6.51
N VAL A 81 39.56 -20.76 -5.98
CA VAL A 81 39.85 -19.44 -6.55
C VAL A 81 40.23 -19.66 -8.02
N LEU A 82 39.29 -19.34 -8.91
CA LEU A 82 39.54 -19.36 -10.34
C LEU A 82 40.60 -18.29 -10.58
N GLY A 83 41.70 -18.67 -11.22
CA GLY A 83 42.77 -17.74 -11.58
C GLY A 83 42.27 -16.59 -12.47
N PRO A 84 43.17 -15.69 -12.89
CA PRO A 84 42.79 -14.58 -13.77
C PRO A 84 42.02 -15.08 -15.00
N ALA A 85 41.00 -14.32 -15.41
CA ALA A 85 40.16 -14.70 -16.54
C ALA A 85 41.01 -14.88 -17.80
N LEU A 86 41.02 -16.11 -18.32
CA LEU A 86 41.76 -16.41 -19.53
C LEU A 86 40.91 -16.16 -20.77
N PRO A 87 41.50 -15.68 -21.88
CA PRO A 87 40.75 -15.38 -23.11
C PRO A 87 40.15 -16.66 -23.69
N GLY A 88 38.81 -16.77 -23.69
CA GLY A 88 38.01 -17.83 -24.33
C GLY A 88 38.75 -19.13 -24.64
N ASP A 89 38.93 -19.42 -25.92
CA ASP A 89 39.55 -20.65 -26.43
C ASP A 89 41.07 -20.75 -26.15
N LEU A 90 41.73 -19.63 -25.88
CA LEU A 90 43.16 -19.61 -25.49
C LEU A 90 43.36 -19.95 -24.01
N GLY A 91 42.30 -20.07 -23.22
CA GLY A 91 42.46 -20.31 -21.80
C GLY A 91 43.11 -21.66 -21.48
N ARG A 92 42.68 -22.75 -22.12
CA ARG A 92 43.32 -24.06 -21.88
C ARG A 92 44.79 -24.09 -22.31
N PRO A 93 45.15 -23.64 -23.54
CA PRO A 93 46.55 -23.57 -23.95
C PRO A 93 47.42 -22.67 -23.07
N ILE A 94 46.91 -21.51 -22.63
CA ILE A 94 47.66 -20.57 -21.79
C ILE A 94 47.87 -21.17 -20.38
N LEU A 95 46.86 -21.79 -19.79
CA LEU A 95 46.99 -22.46 -18.48
C LEU A 95 48.03 -23.59 -18.54
N GLU A 96 48.01 -24.37 -19.62
CA GLU A 96 48.95 -25.46 -19.83
C GLU A 96 50.40 -24.98 -20.07
N ALA A 97 50.57 -23.81 -20.70
CA ALA A 97 51.87 -23.17 -20.87
C ALA A 97 52.41 -22.58 -19.55
N GLN A 98 51.55 -21.94 -18.73
CA GLN A 98 51.92 -21.44 -17.40
C GLN A 98 52.32 -22.58 -16.46
N ASN A 99 51.58 -23.69 -16.44
CA ASN A 99 51.92 -24.88 -15.64
C ASN A 99 53.26 -25.52 -16.04
N ARG A 100 53.68 -25.33 -17.31
CA ARG A 100 55.00 -25.75 -17.81
C ARG A 100 56.12 -24.72 -17.57
N GLY A 101 55.84 -23.63 -16.86
CA GLY A 101 56.82 -22.59 -16.54
C GLY A 101 57.21 -21.69 -17.73
N GLN A 102 56.40 -21.69 -18.80
CA GLN A 102 56.62 -20.79 -19.92
C GLN A 102 56.05 -19.39 -19.60
N PRO A 103 56.83 -18.30 -19.74
CA PRO A 103 56.33 -16.96 -19.50
C PRO A 103 55.38 -16.56 -20.65
N VAL A 104 54.07 -16.72 -20.43
CA VAL A 104 53.03 -16.24 -21.33
C VAL A 104 52.52 -14.91 -20.81
N ALA A 105 52.99 -13.82 -21.41
CA ALA A 105 52.42 -12.50 -21.15
C ALA A 105 50.98 -12.47 -21.70
N PRO A 106 49.96 -12.23 -20.86
CA PRO A 106 48.60 -12.10 -21.36
C PRO A 106 48.54 -10.91 -22.33
N PRO A 107 47.92 -11.05 -23.51
CA PRO A 107 47.79 -9.94 -24.44
C PRO A 107 46.97 -8.83 -23.78
N THR A 108 47.46 -7.59 -23.85
CA THR A 108 46.71 -6.42 -23.39
C THR A 108 45.45 -6.28 -24.23
N ILE A 109 44.31 -6.68 -23.67
CA ILE A 109 43.01 -6.48 -24.31
C ILE A 109 42.66 -5.00 -24.12
N THR A 110 42.90 -4.20 -25.15
CA THR A 110 42.37 -2.85 -25.22
C THR A 110 40.85 -2.97 -25.39
N ALA A 111 40.08 -2.54 -24.38
CA ALA A 111 38.65 -2.42 -24.54
C ALA A 111 38.36 -1.54 -25.77
N PRO A 112 37.40 -1.91 -26.63
CA PRO A 112 37.07 -1.11 -27.79
C PRO A 112 36.73 0.31 -27.33
N ALA A 113 37.30 1.31 -28.02
CA ALA A 113 37.00 2.70 -27.75
C ALA A 113 35.48 2.89 -27.89
N VAL A 114 34.82 3.22 -26.78
CA VAL A 114 33.37 3.37 -26.74
C VAL A 114 33.01 4.50 -27.70
N ASP A 115 32.23 4.16 -28.73
CA ASP A 115 31.76 5.12 -29.72
C ASP A 115 30.80 6.11 -29.01
N PRO A 116 31.04 7.43 -29.08
CA PRO A 116 30.15 8.42 -28.46
C PRO A 116 28.69 8.29 -28.91
N ASP A 117 28.44 7.76 -30.11
CA ASP A 117 27.07 7.56 -30.60
C ASP A 117 26.38 6.34 -29.94
N GLU A 118 27.13 5.30 -29.58
CA GLU A 118 26.57 4.19 -28.78
C GLU A 118 26.28 4.62 -27.34
N GLN A 119 27.13 5.46 -26.74
CA GLN A 119 26.88 6.02 -25.42
C GLN A 119 25.61 6.87 -25.37
N ARG A 120 25.33 7.64 -26.42
CA ARG A 120 24.09 8.43 -26.52
C ARG A 120 22.86 7.55 -26.58
N ARG A 121 22.90 6.47 -27.36
CA ARG A 121 21.79 5.50 -27.44
C ARG A 121 21.51 4.83 -26.10
N LEU A 122 22.55 4.40 -25.39
CA LEU A 122 22.40 3.79 -24.07
C LEU A 122 21.82 4.77 -23.05
N ALA A 123 22.24 6.03 -23.07
CA ALA A 123 21.70 7.07 -22.19
C ALA A 123 20.23 7.40 -22.48
N GLU A 124 19.83 7.41 -23.75
CA GLU A 124 18.43 7.60 -24.15
C GLU A 124 17.54 6.41 -23.71
N GLU A 125 18.05 5.19 -23.82
CA GLU A 125 17.37 3.99 -23.33
C GLU A 125 17.21 3.99 -21.80
N GLU A 126 18.24 4.40 -21.06
CA GLU A 126 18.17 4.55 -19.61
C GLU A 126 17.18 5.64 -19.18
N ALA A 127 17.17 6.78 -19.87
CA ALA A 127 16.21 7.85 -19.63
C ALA A 127 14.77 7.41 -19.92
N ALA A 128 14.55 6.63 -20.97
CA ALA A 128 13.24 6.06 -21.28
C ALA A 128 12.79 5.04 -20.22
N ARG A 129 13.70 4.17 -19.76
CA ARG A 129 13.42 3.19 -18.69
C ARG A 129 13.10 3.85 -17.35
N LEU A 130 13.74 4.98 -17.04
CA LEU A 130 13.49 5.76 -15.82
C LEU A 130 12.40 6.82 -15.99
N SER A 131 11.83 6.95 -17.20
CA SER A 131 10.77 7.93 -17.43
C SER A 131 9.49 7.52 -16.69
N GLY A 132 8.97 8.45 -15.88
CA GLY A 132 7.74 8.26 -15.11
C GLY A 132 6.46 8.18 -15.95
N VAL A 133 6.58 8.09 -17.29
CA VAL A 133 5.46 7.98 -18.23
C VAL A 133 4.91 6.54 -18.29
N PHE A 134 5.77 5.53 -18.10
CA PHE A 134 5.37 4.11 -18.08
C PHE A 134 5.32 3.50 -16.68
N PHE A 135 6.18 3.96 -15.76
CA PHE A 135 6.16 3.52 -14.36
C PHE A 135 6.11 4.72 -13.42
N GLN A 136 4.91 5.08 -12.98
CA GLN A 136 4.69 6.05 -11.91
C GLN A 136 4.97 5.41 -10.55
N SER A 137 6.21 4.95 -10.32
CA SER A 137 6.64 4.32 -9.06
C SER A 137 7.89 5.01 -8.50
N GLY A 138 7.81 6.32 -8.30
CA GLY A 138 8.64 7.04 -7.33
C GLY A 138 7.78 7.39 -6.12
N PRO A 139 8.33 7.44 -4.90
CA PRO A 139 7.55 7.66 -3.69
C PRO A 139 6.84 9.01 -3.81
N ARG A 140 5.53 8.98 -4.00
CA ARG A 140 4.69 10.15 -3.84
C ARG A 140 4.77 10.53 -2.37
N ALA A 141 5.61 11.50 -2.05
CA ALA A 141 5.61 12.12 -0.74
C ALA A 141 4.20 12.66 -0.47
N GLY A 142 3.47 11.94 0.38
CA GLY A 142 2.15 12.33 0.88
C GLY A 142 1.00 12.12 -0.12
N ALA A 143 0.54 10.88 -0.28
CA ALA A 143 -0.84 10.63 -0.69
C ALA A 143 -1.52 9.74 0.35
N THR A 144 -2.37 10.35 1.15
CA THR A 144 -3.42 9.65 1.91
C THR A 144 -4.37 8.95 0.93
N PRO A 145 -4.82 7.71 1.21
CA PRO A 145 -5.71 6.99 0.31
C PRO A 145 -7.10 7.63 0.33
N GLY A 146 -7.38 8.48 -0.66
CA GLY A 146 -8.69 9.06 -0.92
C GLY A 146 -9.33 8.40 -2.13
N THR A 147 -10.41 7.67 -1.88
CA THR A 147 -11.35 7.11 -2.85
C THR A 147 -11.58 8.06 -4.04
N THR A 148 -11.17 7.67 -5.24
CA THR A 148 -11.58 8.33 -6.48
C THR A 148 -13.05 8.01 -6.74
N MET A 149 -13.94 8.88 -6.30
CA MET A 149 -15.28 9.01 -6.87
C MET A 149 -15.22 10.03 -8.01
N PRO A 150 -15.58 9.66 -9.25
CA PRO A 150 -15.76 10.62 -10.32
C PRO A 150 -17.11 11.31 -10.15
N GLY A 151 -17.11 12.65 -10.15
CA GLY A 151 -18.34 13.43 -10.30
C GLY A 151 -18.60 14.40 -9.15
N LEU A 152 -18.30 15.67 -9.41
CA LEU A 152 -19.15 16.84 -9.14
C LEU A 152 -18.38 18.08 -9.68
N ALA A 153 -18.17 18.07 -10.99
CA ALA A 153 -17.85 19.29 -11.72
C ALA A 153 -19.15 20.07 -11.83
N GLY A 154 -19.36 21.02 -10.92
CA GLY A 154 -20.57 21.83 -10.92
C GLY A 154 -20.81 22.46 -9.57
N LEU A 155 -20.07 23.52 -9.28
CA LEU A 155 -20.48 24.67 -8.47
C LEU A 155 -19.36 25.71 -8.62
N ASP A 156 -19.43 26.43 -9.73
CA ASP A 156 -18.72 27.69 -9.94
C ASP A 156 -19.26 28.71 -8.92
N LEU A 157 -18.39 29.10 -7.99
CA LEU A 157 -18.55 30.32 -7.23
C LEU A 157 -17.22 31.09 -7.26
N GLY A 158 -16.99 31.79 -8.37
CA GLY A 158 -16.35 33.10 -8.38
C GLY A 158 -14.86 33.14 -8.04
N GLY A 159 -14.04 33.45 -9.06
CA GLY A 159 -12.74 34.09 -8.88
C GLY A 159 -11.64 33.19 -8.30
N GLN A 160 -11.21 32.20 -9.09
CA GLN A 160 -10.11 31.32 -8.73
C GLN A 160 -8.75 32.03 -8.92
N ALA A 161 -8.29 32.74 -7.89
CA ALA A 161 -6.85 32.89 -7.65
C ALA A 161 -6.22 31.49 -7.55
N PRO A 162 -4.97 31.27 -7.99
CA PRO A 162 -4.38 29.94 -8.08
C PRO A 162 -4.51 29.25 -6.72
N ALA A 163 -5.26 28.13 -6.67
CA ALA A 163 -5.53 27.43 -5.43
C ALA A 163 -4.24 27.07 -4.68
N GLN A 164 -3.11 26.95 -5.39
CA GLN A 164 -1.77 26.76 -4.83
C GLN A 164 -1.36 27.90 -3.87
N ASP A 165 -1.59 29.16 -4.22
CA ASP A 165 -1.20 30.31 -3.38
C ASP A 165 -1.99 30.36 -2.07
N ARG A 166 -3.23 29.88 -2.08
CA ARG A 166 -4.05 29.81 -0.87
C ARG A 166 -3.54 28.73 0.09
N HIS A 167 -3.09 27.60 -0.45
CA HIS A 167 -2.50 26.52 0.36
C HIS A 167 -1.13 26.93 0.92
N THR A 168 -0.27 27.60 0.13
CA THR A 168 1.02 28.08 0.62
C THR A 168 0.86 29.22 1.62
N ALA A 169 -0.09 30.14 1.42
CA ALA A 169 -0.41 31.20 2.38
C ALA A 169 -0.99 30.65 3.69
N PHE A 170 -1.75 29.56 3.63
CA PHE A 170 -2.25 28.87 4.84
C PHE A 170 -1.12 28.19 5.62
N LEU A 171 -0.18 27.53 4.93
CA LEU A 171 0.97 26.87 5.57
C LEU A 171 1.97 27.86 6.18
N ASN A 172 2.14 29.03 5.56
CA ASN A 172 3.07 30.07 6.02
C ASN A 172 2.39 31.16 6.89
N GLY A 173 1.07 31.08 7.08
CA GLY A 173 0.31 32.04 7.87
C GLY A 173 0.55 31.89 9.37
N PRO A 174 0.41 32.97 10.17
CA PRO A 174 0.47 32.87 11.62
C PRO A 174 -0.64 31.96 12.15
N VAL A 175 -0.29 31.06 13.08
CA VAL A 175 -1.24 30.14 13.72
C VAL A 175 -2.28 30.94 14.50
N ASP A 176 -3.55 30.77 14.16
CA ASP A 176 -4.65 31.36 14.92
C ASP A 176 -4.72 30.71 16.32
N ARG A 177 -4.59 31.55 17.36
CA ARG A 177 -4.63 31.13 18.77
C ARG A 177 -5.96 31.51 19.43
N GLN A 178 -6.94 32.00 18.68
CA GLN A 178 -8.26 32.27 19.21
C GLN A 178 -8.96 30.96 19.58
N THR A 179 -8.91 30.61 20.86
CA THR A 179 -9.60 29.44 21.43
C THR A 179 -11.08 29.71 21.72
N VAL A 180 -11.56 30.91 21.41
CA VAL A 180 -12.93 31.36 21.69
C VAL A 180 -13.44 32.15 20.49
N ALA A 181 -14.61 31.77 19.98
CA ALA A 181 -15.30 32.54 18.94
C ALA A 181 -15.65 33.95 19.47
N PRO A 182 -15.33 35.03 18.73
CA PRO A 182 -15.66 36.39 19.15
C PRO A 182 -17.16 36.62 19.22
N ASP A 183 -17.93 36.00 18.32
CA ASP A 183 -19.38 35.98 18.39
C ASP A 183 -19.85 34.83 19.28
N ARG A 184 -20.36 35.20 20.45
CA ARG A 184 -21.11 34.29 21.33
C ARG A 184 -22.58 34.57 21.23
N VAL A 185 -23.34 33.49 21.15
CA VAL A 185 -24.80 33.50 21.22
C VAL A 185 -25.22 34.06 22.58
N ALA A 186 -25.81 35.26 22.57
CA ALA A 186 -26.37 35.88 23.76
C ALA A 186 -27.86 35.48 23.90
N PRO A 187 -28.35 35.21 25.12
CA PRO A 187 -29.77 34.98 25.33
C PRO A 187 -30.57 36.24 24.96
N PRO A 188 -31.77 36.10 24.39
CA PRO A 188 -32.59 37.23 23.98
C PRO A 188 -32.91 38.13 25.16
N ALA A 189 -32.85 39.44 24.95
CA ALA A 189 -33.04 40.45 26.00
C ALA A 189 -34.45 40.42 26.64
N SER A 190 -35.42 39.77 25.99
CA SER A 190 -36.73 39.53 26.59
C SER A 190 -37.39 38.24 26.08
N PRO A 191 -38.29 37.62 26.86
CA PRO A 191 -38.98 36.37 26.49
C PRO A 191 -39.90 36.48 25.28
N TYR A 192 -40.24 37.71 24.85
CA TYR A 192 -41.16 37.97 23.74
C TYR A 192 -40.44 38.36 22.44
N ILE A 193 -39.09 38.37 22.43
CA ILE A 193 -38.30 38.68 21.25
C ILE A 193 -37.66 37.40 20.73
N LEU A 194 -37.99 37.04 19.49
CA LEU A 194 -37.31 36.00 18.73
C LEU A 194 -36.23 36.67 17.88
N GLN A 195 -34.97 36.49 18.25
CA GLN A 195 -33.82 36.97 17.48
C GLN A 195 -33.33 35.84 16.58
N ALA A 196 -33.38 36.04 15.26
CA ALA A 196 -32.85 35.08 14.30
C ALA A 196 -31.31 35.18 14.25
N GLY A 197 -30.61 34.07 14.49
CA GLY A 197 -29.15 34.01 14.45
C GLY A 197 -28.45 33.89 15.80
N ALA A 198 -29.19 33.63 16.88
CA ALA A 198 -28.65 33.08 18.12
C ALA A 198 -28.42 31.56 17.96
#